data_AF-A0A2R6CAC6-F1
#
_entry.id   AF-A0A2R6CAC6-F1
#
_cell.length_a   1.000
_cell.length_b   1.000
_cell.length_c   1.000
_cell.angle_alpha   90.00
_cell.angle_beta   90.00
_cell.angle_gamma   90.00
#
_symmetry.space_group_name_H-M   'P 1'
#
loop_
_entity.id
_entity.type
_entity.pdbx_description
1 polymer ?
#
loop_
_entity_poly.entity_id
_entity_poly.type
_entity_poly.pdbx_seq_one_letter_code
_entity_poly.pdbx_strand_id
1 'polypeptide(L)' 'MVTQPMARVSLPSVVVVHYVDPVCPWGLGVERVVDELKGIYRDRLGVEYRVCVAVDDID' A
#
# COMPACT_ATOMS: atom_id res chain seq x y z
N MET A 1 -7.38 -38.56 -13.10
CA MET A 1 -7.22 -37.10 -13.05
C MET A 1 -6.40 -36.77 -11.82
N VAL A 2 -5.16 -36.31 -12.00
CA VAL A 2 -4.33 -35.81 -10.89
C VAL A 2 -4.65 -34.33 -10.73
N THR A 3 -5.34 -33.96 -9.65
CA THR A 3 -5.48 -32.55 -9.26
C THR A 3 -4.14 -32.12 -8.69
N GLN A 4 -3.38 -31.33 -9.46
CA GLN A 4 -2.17 -30.69 -8.94
C GLN A 4 -2.57 -29.84 -7.72
N PRO A 5 -1.92 -30.00 -6.56
CA PRO A 5 -2.11 -29.07 -5.46
C PRO A 5 -1.66 -27.70 -5.97
N MET A 6 -2.57 -26.72 -5.99
CA MET A 6 -2.22 -25.34 -6.22
C MET A 6 -1.08 -25.02 -5.26
N ALA A 7 0.11 -24.73 -5.80
CA ALA A 7 1.25 -24.32 -5.00
C ALA A 7 0.75 -23.25 -4.02
N ARG A 8 0.87 -23.50 -2.71
CA ARG A 8 0.63 -22.47 -1.70
C ARG A 8 1.58 -21.34 -2.06
N VAL A 9 1.05 -20.30 -2.69
CA VAL A 9 1.81 -19.08 -2.95
C VAL A 9 2.11 -18.51 -1.57
N SER A 10 3.32 -18.79 -1.06
CA SER A 10 3.82 -18.06 0.08
C SER A 10 4.09 -16.65 -0.43
N LEU A 11 3.10 -15.77 -0.32
CA LEU A 11 3.30 -14.35 -0.58
C LEU A 11 4.50 -13.87 0.26
N PRO A 12 5.28 -12.84 -0.10
CA PRO A 12 6.22 -12.22 0.82
C PRO A 12 5.48 -11.29 1.79
N SER A 13 6.09 -10.95 2.92
CA SER A 13 5.62 -9.80 3.72
C SER A 13 6.06 -8.51 3.01
N VAL A 14 5.14 -7.55 2.88
CA VAL A 14 5.31 -6.33 2.09
C VAL A 14 5.10 -5.11 2.99
N VAL A 15 5.96 -4.10 2.85
CA VAL A 15 5.78 -2.79 3.50
C VAL A 15 5.56 -1.74 2.43
N VAL A 16 4.43 -1.04 2.51
CA VAL A 16 4.09 0.10 1.64
C VAL A 16 4.33 1.38 2.42
N VAL A 17 5.19 2.25 1.89
CA VAL A 17 5.41 3.59 2.44
C VAL A 17 4.62 4.59 1.58
N HIS A 18 3.53 5.12 2.14
CA HIS A 18 2.66 6.09 1.49
C HIS A 18 3.03 7.50 1.92
N TYR A 19 3.54 8.30 0.98
CA TYR A 19 3.79 9.71 1.19
C TYR A 19 2.53 10.51 0.87
N VAL A 20 1.93 11.12 1.88
CA VAL A 20 0.65 11.84 1.78
C VAL A 20 0.87 13.32 2.00
N ASP A 21 0.30 14.14 1.14
CA ASP A 21 0.06 15.55 1.41
C ASP A 21 -1.42 15.71 1.86
N PRO A 22 -1.69 16.16 3.10
CA PRO A 22 -3.05 16.30 3.64
C PRO A 22 -3.96 17.21 2.80
N VAL A 23 -3.38 18.12 2.01
CA VAL A 23 -4.14 19.07 1.19
C VAL A 23 -4.24 18.66 -0.28
N CYS A 24 -3.59 17.56 -0.68
CA CYS A 24 -3.59 17.07 -2.05
C CYS A 24 -4.78 16.11 -2.32
N PRO A 25 -5.75 16.48 -3.17
CA PRO A 25 -6.92 15.65 -3.45
C PRO A 25 -6.58 14.30 -4.09
N TRP A 26 -5.45 14.21 -4.80
CA TRP A 26 -4.99 12.97 -5.44
C TRP A 26 -4.41 11.96 -4.45
N GLY A 27 -3.93 12.41 -3.29
CA GLY A 27 -3.44 11.53 -2.22
C GLY A 27 -4.53 10.64 -1.64
N LEU A 28 -5.78 11.13 -1.63
CA LEU A 28 -6.94 10.39 -1.13
C LEU A 28 -7.33 9.18 -2.01
N GLY A 29 -6.94 9.18 -3.30
CA GLY A 29 -7.24 8.08 -4.22
C GLY A 29 -6.46 6.80 -3.91
N VAL A 30 -5.32 6.92 -3.22
CA VAL A 30 -4.43 5.79 -2.91
C VAL A 30 -4.99 4.92 -1.77
N GLU A 31 -5.80 5.47 -0.87
CA GLU A 31 -6.39 4.71 0.25
C GLU A 31 -7.19 3.49 -0.22
N ARG A 32 -7.95 3.63 -1.32
CA ARG A 32 -8.72 2.53 -1.89
C ARG A 32 -7.81 1.39 -2.36
N VAL A 33 -6.68 1.72 -2.98
CA VAL A 33 -5.70 0.72 -3.46
C VAL A 33 -5.04 0.02 -2.27
N VAL A 34 -4.71 0.77 -1.22
CA VAL A 34 -4.16 0.23 0.02
C VAL A 34 -5.12 -0.75 0.67
N ASP A 35 -6.43 -0.46 0.70
CA ASP A 35 -7.44 -1.36 1.26
C ASP A 35 -7.62 -2.64 0.42
N GLU A 36 -7.57 -2.55 -0.91
CA GLU A 36 -7.57 -3.73 -1.78
C GLU A 36 -6.33 -4.62 -1.50
N LEU A 37 -5.15 -4.01 -1.29
CA LEU A 37 -3.93 -4.73 -0.93
C LEU A 37 -4.01 -5.39 0.46
N LYS A 38 -4.64 -4.74 1.46
CA LYS A 38 -4.89 -5.34 2.78
C LYS A 38 -5.73 -6.60 2.66
N GLY A 39 -6.71 -6.64 1.74
CA GLY A 39 -7.51 -7.85 1.48
C GLY A 39 -6.70 -9.03 0.96
N ILE A 40 -5.71 -8.76 0.09
CA ILE A 40 -4.86 -9.79 -0.53
C ILE A 40 -3.78 -10.29 0.43
N TYR A 41 -3.06 -9.36 1.07
CA TYR A 41 -1.88 -9.67 1.89
C TYR A 41 -2.21 -9.87 3.37
N ARG A 42 -3.37 -9.42 3.85
CA ARG A 42 -3.85 -9.58 5.23
C ARG A 42 -2.83 -9.11 6.26
N ASP A 43 -2.44 -9.99 7.19
CA ASP A 43 -1.46 -9.76 8.26
C ASP A 43 -0.02 -9.50 7.77
N ARG A 44 0.19 -9.59 6.46
CA ARG A 44 1.51 -9.52 5.83
C ARG A 44 1.79 -8.19 5.16
N LEU A 45 0.85 -7.26 5.21
CA LEU A 45 1.00 -5.90 4.70
C LEU A 45 1.21 -4.92 5.87
N GLY A 46 2.40 -4.33 5.92
CA GLY A 46 2.64 -3.10 6.70
C GLY A 46 2.35 -1.88 5.83
N VAL A 47 1.67 -0.88 6.38
CA VAL A 47 1.48 0.42 5.71
C VAL A 47 2.02 1.51 6.62
N GLU A 48 2.99 2.27 6.13
CA GLU A 48 3.55 3.43 6.81
C GLU A 48 3.10 4.70 6.09
N TYR A 49 2.47 5.62 6.82
CA TYR A 49 2.09 6.92 6.29
C TYR A 49 3.12 7.97 6.69
N ARG A 50 3.66 8.68 5.70
CA ARG A 50 4.61 9.76 5.89
C ARG A 50 4.05 11.03 5.27
N VAL A 51 4.02 12.12 6.04
CA VAL A 51 3.53 13.40 5.52
C VAL A 51 4.63 14.04 4.68
N CYS A 52 4.37 14.25 3.39
CA CYS A 52 5.18 15.13 2.58
C CYS A 52 4.65 16.55 2.77
N VAL A 53 5.34 17.35 3.58
CA VAL A 53 5.12 18.80 3.57
C VAL A 53 5.91 19.32 2.38
N ALA A 54 5.21 19.79 1.34
CA ALA A 54 5.86 20.61 0.33
C ALA A 54 6.37 21.86 1.05
N VAL A 55 7.68 21.95 1.24
CA VAL A 55 8.33 23.20 1.58
C VAL A 55 8.47 23.90 0.24
N ASP A 56 7.55 24.79 -0.09
CA ASP A 56 7.81 25.76 -1.15
C ASP A 56 8.99 26.61 -0.65
N ASP A 57 10.18 26.40 -1.22
CA ASP A 57 11.24 27.40 -1.16
C ASP A 57 10.71 28.63 -1.92
N ILE A 58 10.15 29.57 -1.17
CA ILE A 58 9.76 30.89 -1.68
C ILE A 58 11.07 31.66 -1.89
N ASP A 59 11.55 31.70 -3.13
CA ASP A 59 12.53 32.69 -3.63
C ASP A 59 11.92 34.11 -3.63
#